data_AF-A0A031IDN5-F1
#
_entry.id   AF-A0A031IDN5-F1
#
_cell.length_a   1.000
_cell.length_b   1.000
_cell.length_c   1.000
_cell.angle_alpha   90.00
_cell.angle_beta   90.00
_cell.angle_gamma   90.00
#
_symmetry.space_group_name_H-M   'P 1'
#
loop_
_entity.id
_entity.type
_entity.pdbx_description
1 polymer ?
#
loop_
_entity_poly.entity_id
_entity_poly.type
_entity_poly.pdbx_seq_one_letter_code
_entity_poly.pdbx_strand_id
1 'polypeptide(L)'
;MKRYLIPVLQTCAVGLLIVSFFATSWFGTSYRFRAEPFDPFDPVYGEYVMLQYPDLKPGPRIQNGRVYVSFKTDASGYAQIDRISNERFFGSVAGDYYEQYVSIPQLTQYYVEQGSGKQYEKAKALEVRADVSPWGTIRTTNLKISE
;
A
#
# COMPACT_ATOMS: atom_id res chain seq x y z
N MET A 1 22.09 10.88 -34.61
CA MET A 1 21.90 9.99 -33.44
C MET A 1 22.19 10.69 -32.09
N LYS A 2 23.29 11.45 -31.92
CA LYS A 2 23.62 12.12 -30.64
C LYS A 2 22.54 13.05 -30.07
N ARG A 3 21.78 13.77 -30.91
CA ARG A 3 20.70 14.70 -30.49
C ARG A 3 19.54 14.02 -29.74
N TYR A 4 19.28 12.75 -30.03
CA TYR A 4 18.16 12.01 -29.42
C TYR A 4 18.61 11.11 -28.26
N LEU A 5 19.91 11.01 -27.99
CA LEU A 5 20.44 10.15 -26.93
C LEU A 5 19.85 10.50 -25.56
N ILE A 6 19.85 11.79 -25.21
CA ILE A 6 19.34 12.27 -23.92
C ILE A 6 17.82 12.07 -23.80
N PRO A 7 16.97 12.49 -24.77
CA PRO A 7 15.55 12.19 -24.72
C PRO A 7 15.25 10.69 -24.61
N VAL A 8 15.93 9.85 -25.39
CA VAL A 8 15.74 8.39 -25.33
C VAL A 8 16.11 7.85 -23.95
N LEU A 9 17.24 8.27 -23.38
CA LEU A 9 17.65 7.85 -22.05
C LEU A 9 16.63 8.26 -20.96
N GLN A 10 16.11 9.49 -21.04
CA GLN A 10 15.07 9.98 -20.13
C GLN A 10 13.78 9.17 -20.26
N THR A 11 13.33 8.89 -21.49
CA THR A 11 12.15 8.05 -21.74
C THR A 11 12.37 6.63 -21.21
N CYS A 12 13.55 6.05 -21.42
CA CYS A 12 13.88 4.74 -20.87
C CYS A 12 13.89 4.73 -19.34
N ALA A 13 14.41 5.79 -18.70
CA ALA A 13 14.41 5.90 -17.24
C ALA A 13 12.97 5.96 -16.67
N VAL A 14 12.10 6.77 -17.27
CA VAL A 14 10.67 6.83 -16.88
C VAL A 14 9.97 5.50 -17.15
N GLY A 15 10.21 4.90 -18.31
CA GLY A 15 9.67 3.60 -18.67
C GLY A 15 10.09 2.51 -17.67
N LEU A 16 11.35 2.53 -17.23
CA LEU A 16 11.86 1.59 -16.22
C LEU A 16 11.15 1.77 -14.87
N LEU A 17 10.89 3.00 -14.44
CA LEU A 17 10.15 3.27 -13.20
C LEU A 17 8.71 2.74 -13.28
N ILE A 18 8.02 2.98 -14.39
CA ILE A 18 6.66 2.49 -14.62
C ILE A 18 6.67 0.95 -14.62
N VAL A 19 7.55 0.34 -15.41
CA VAL A 19 7.68 -1.13 -15.47
C VAL A 19 8.00 -1.70 -14.10
N SER A 20 8.89 -1.07 -13.32
CA SER A 20 9.22 -1.50 -11.95
C SER A 20 7.99 -1.46 -11.03
N PHE A 21 7.13 -0.45 -11.14
CA PHE A 21 5.87 -0.40 -10.38
C PHE A 21 4.93 -1.55 -10.77
N PHE A 22 4.69 -1.78 -12.06
CA PHE A 22 3.81 -2.85 -12.55
C PHE A 22 4.39 -4.25 -12.31
N ALA A 23 5.70 -4.40 -12.34
CA ALA A 23 6.42 -5.63 -12.03
C ALA A 23 6.20 -6.09 -10.58
N THR A 24 5.73 -5.20 -9.69
CA THR A 24 5.25 -5.56 -8.34
C THR A 24 4.18 -6.65 -8.42
N SER A 25 3.27 -6.61 -9.40
CA SER A 25 2.23 -7.64 -9.57
C SER A 25 2.72 -8.92 -10.26
N TRP A 26 3.92 -8.91 -10.86
CA TRP A 26 4.51 -10.08 -11.50
C TRP A 26 5.41 -10.88 -10.56
N PHE A 27 6.18 -10.18 -9.72
CA PHE A 27 7.18 -10.79 -8.84
C PHE A 27 6.89 -10.61 -7.36
N GLY A 28 5.88 -9.82 -7.00
CA GLY A 28 5.48 -9.59 -5.62
C GLY A 28 4.64 -10.71 -5.05
N THR A 29 4.56 -10.74 -3.73
CA THR A 29 3.66 -11.65 -3.00
C THR A 29 2.31 -10.94 -2.79
N SER A 30 1.22 -11.64 -3.10
CA SER A 30 -0.13 -11.09 -2.95
C SER A 30 -0.66 -11.32 -1.53
N TYR A 31 -1.17 -10.26 -0.92
CA TYR A 31 -1.66 -10.24 0.46
C TYR A 31 -3.10 -9.72 0.51
N ARG A 32 -3.88 -10.24 1.46
CA ARG A 32 -5.22 -9.74 1.80
C ARG A 32 -5.15 -8.96 3.10
N PHE A 33 -5.54 -7.70 3.09
CA PHE A 33 -5.55 -6.86 4.27
C PHE A 33 -6.99 -6.60 4.71
N ARG A 34 -7.27 -6.73 6.02
CA ARG A 34 -8.51 -6.20 6.58
C ARG A 34 -8.37 -4.69 6.71
N ALA A 35 -9.31 -3.99 6.12
CA ALA A 35 -9.34 -2.54 6.12
C ALA A 35 -10.69 -2.05 6.64
N GLU A 36 -10.69 -0.84 7.17
CA GLU A 36 -11.91 -0.12 7.54
C GLU A 36 -11.84 1.26 6.89
N PRO A 37 -12.98 1.82 6.43
CA PRO A 37 -13.01 3.21 6.01
C PRO A 37 -12.91 4.11 7.25
N PHE A 38 -11.99 5.07 7.24
CA PHE A 38 -11.84 6.00 8.37
C PHE A 38 -12.40 7.40 8.11
N ASP A 39 -12.30 7.92 6.87
CA ASP A 39 -12.85 9.24 6.49
C ASP A 39 -12.75 9.47 4.97
N PRO A 40 -13.85 9.74 4.24
CA PRO A 40 -13.65 10.43 2.97
C PRO A 40 -14.74 11.44 2.56
N PHE A 41 -14.28 12.57 2.00
CA PHE A 41 -14.70 13.13 0.71
C PHE A 41 -13.81 14.34 0.39
N ASP A 42 -13.03 14.30 -0.70
CA ASP A 42 -12.42 15.51 -1.27
C ASP A 42 -13.01 15.75 -2.68
N PRO A 43 -13.86 16.78 -2.87
CA PRO A 43 -14.48 17.08 -4.16
C PRO A 43 -13.48 17.46 -5.26
N VAL A 44 -12.21 17.72 -4.93
CA VAL A 44 -11.19 18.22 -5.86
C VAL A 44 -10.36 17.09 -6.49
N TYR A 45 -10.10 15.99 -5.77
CA TYR A 45 -9.15 14.93 -6.21
C TYR A 45 -9.82 13.65 -6.77
N GLY A 46 -11.14 13.65 -6.90
CA GLY A 46 -11.91 12.49 -7.38
C GLY A 46 -12.32 11.54 -6.26
N GLU A 47 -13.06 10.49 -6.58
CA GLU A 47 -13.55 9.54 -5.58
C GLU A 47 -12.46 8.56 -5.14
N TYR A 48 -12.11 8.63 -3.86
CA TYR A 48 -11.23 7.68 -3.20
C TYR A 48 -11.79 7.35 -1.81
N VAL A 49 -11.31 6.25 -1.25
CA VAL A 49 -11.63 5.81 0.11
C VAL A 49 -10.34 5.81 0.92
N MET A 50 -10.34 6.50 2.07
CA MET A 50 -9.24 6.35 3.03
C MET A 50 -9.44 5.09 3.85
N LEU A 51 -8.36 4.32 3.97
CA LEU A 51 -8.34 3.00 4.56
C LEU A 51 -7.40 2.99 5.77
N GLN A 52 -7.90 2.45 6.87
CA GLN A 52 -7.10 2.09 8.03
C GLN A 52 -7.00 0.58 8.17
N TYR A 53 -5.91 0.11 8.79
CA TYR A 53 -5.59 -1.32 8.87
C TYR A 53 -5.39 -1.74 10.32
N PRO A 54 -6.45 -2.14 11.03
CA PRO A 54 -6.41 -2.41 12.47
C PRO A 54 -5.51 -3.61 12.85
N ASP A 55 -5.25 -4.51 11.90
CA ASP A 55 -4.39 -5.67 12.07
C ASP A 55 -2.89 -5.32 12.00
N LEU A 56 -2.53 -4.13 11.50
CA LEU A 56 -1.14 -3.67 11.40
C LEU A 56 -0.67 -3.04 12.71
N LYS A 57 -0.44 -3.90 13.71
CA LYS A 57 0.00 -3.48 15.05
C LYS A 57 1.51 -3.43 15.18
N PRO A 58 2.06 -2.41 15.85
CA PRO A 58 3.49 -2.31 16.09
C PRO A 58 3.98 -3.43 17.02
N GLY A 59 5.21 -3.88 16.82
CA GLY A 59 5.91 -4.73 17.77
C GLY A 59 6.34 -3.95 19.02
N PRO A 60 6.69 -4.64 20.13
CA PRO A 60 7.24 -3.97 21.30
C PRO A 60 8.55 -3.27 20.96
N ARG A 61 8.74 -2.04 21.45
CA ARG A 61 10.01 -1.28 21.40
C ARG A 61 10.37 -0.62 20.05
N ILE A 62 9.38 -0.16 19.28
CA ILE A 62 9.59 0.68 18.07
C ILE A 62 9.48 2.16 18.43
N GLN A 63 10.34 3.00 17.85
CA GLN A 63 10.29 4.46 18.04
C GLN A 63 9.31 5.08 17.04
N ASN A 64 8.60 6.12 17.47
CA ASN A 64 7.74 6.92 16.59
C ASN A 64 8.54 7.49 15.41
N GLY A 65 7.89 7.58 14.25
CA GLY A 65 8.45 8.12 13.01
C GLY A 65 8.50 7.10 11.88
N ARG A 66 9.49 7.24 10.99
CA ARG A 66 9.65 6.37 9.83
C ARG A 66 9.95 4.94 10.28
N VAL A 67 9.18 4.00 9.75
CA VAL A 67 9.36 2.56 9.99
C VAL A 67 9.38 1.79 8.67
N TYR A 68 9.93 0.60 8.75
CA TYR A 68 10.10 -0.34 7.65
C TYR A 68 9.46 -1.65 8.06
N VAL A 69 8.56 -2.18 7.25
CA VAL A 69 7.73 -3.36 7.60
C VAL A 69 7.76 -4.44 6.53
N SER A 70 7.64 -5.70 6.95
CA SER A 70 7.33 -6.83 6.07
C SER A 70 6.07 -7.55 6.57
N PHE A 71 5.47 -8.36 5.71
CA PHE A 71 4.19 -9.01 6.00
C PHE A 71 4.28 -10.53 5.98
N LYS A 72 3.43 -11.15 6.79
CA LYS A 72 3.11 -12.58 6.72
C LYS A 72 1.61 -12.76 6.71
N THR A 73 1.17 -13.90 6.20
CA THR A 73 -0.23 -14.30 6.23
C THR A 73 -0.52 -15.00 7.57
N ASP A 74 -1.58 -14.57 8.24
CA ASP A 74 -2.06 -15.19 9.47
C ASP A 74 -2.89 -16.46 9.20
N ALA A 75 -3.33 -17.13 10.26
CA ALA A 75 -4.16 -18.34 10.15
C ALA A 75 -5.54 -18.07 9.50
N SER A 76 -6.00 -16.82 9.48
CA SER A 76 -7.25 -16.40 8.87
C SER A 76 -7.09 -15.98 7.39
N GLY A 77 -5.87 -16.05 6.84
CA GLY A 77 -5.58 -15.68 5.47
C GLY A 77 -5.37 -14.17 5.22
N TYR A 78 -5.20 -13.38 6.28
CA TYR A 78 -4.97 -11.94 6.22
C TYR A 78 -3.53 -11.57 6.58
N ALA A 79 -3.07 -10.45 6.05
CA ALA A 79 -1.72 -9.96 6.23
C ALA A 79 -1.55 -9.25 7.56
N GLN A 80 -0.50 -9.63 8.29
CA GLN A 80 -0.05 -8.99 9.52
C GLN A 80 1.42 -8.62 9.40
N ILE A 81 1.87 -7.68 10.23
CA ILE A 81 3.28 -7.31 10.31
C ILE A 81 4.08 -8.52 10.80
N ASP A 82 5.06 -8.92 10.00
CA ASP A 82 6.02 -9.97 10.38
C ASP A 82 7.22 -9.37 11.10
N ARG A 83 7.81 -8.34 10.49
CA ARG A 83 8.94 -7.59 11.04
C ARG A 83 8.68 -6.10 10.89
N ILE A 84 9.04 -5.34 11.93
CA ILE A 84 9.05 -3.88 11.93
C ILE A 84 10.39 -3.37 12.46
N SER A 85 10.91 -2.30 11.88
CA SER A 85 12.20 -1.71 12.22
C SER A 85 12.21 -0.21 11.90
N ASN A 86 12.94 0.59 12.68
CA ASN A 86 13.24 1.98 12.31
C ASN A 86 14.35 2.07 11.23
N GLU A 87 15.11 1.00 11.03
CA GLU A 87 16.12 0.87 9.97
C GLU A 87 15.60 0.06 8.79
N ARG A 88 15.97 0.49 7.57
CA ARG A 88 15.56 -0.17 6.32
C ARG A 88 16.20 -1.55 6.21
N PHE A 89 15.40 -2.54 5.83
CA PHE A 89 15.88 -3.89 5.52
C PHE A 89 15.37 -4.35 4.14
N PHE A 90 15.98 -5.40 3.61
CA PHE A 90 15.60 -5.95 2.31
C PHE A 90 14.15 -6.44 2.31
N GLY A 91 13.36 -6.11 1.27
CA GLY A 91 11.94 -6.44 1.21
C GLY A 91 11.03 -5.61 2.10
N SER A 92 11.56 -4.61 2.81
CA SER A 92 10.73 -3.76 3.66
C SER A 92 9.99 -2.68 2.88
N VAL A 93 8.74 -2.46 3.26
CA VAL A 93 7.91 -1.34 2.83
C VAL A 93 8.05 -0.20 3.82
N ALA A 94 8.19 1.02 3.31
CA ALA A 94 8.21 2.22 4.14
C ALA A 94 6.80 2.57 4.63
N GLY A 95 6.70 2.82 5.94
CA GLY A 95 5.51 3.34 6.59
C GLY A 95 5.88 4.36 7.65
N ASP A 96 4.89 4.82 8.38
CA ASP A 96 5.03 5.77 9.47
C ASP A 96 4.32 5.20 10.71
N TYR A 97 5.01 5.22 11.85
CA TYR A 97 4.49 4.75 13.12
C TYR A 97 4.24 5.95 14.04
N TYR A 98 2.99 6.09 14.49
CA TYR A 98 2.60 7.13 15.42
C TYR A 98 1.72 6.54 16.52
N GLU A 99 2.20 6.62 17.77
CA GLU A 99 1.57 6.11 18.98
C GLU A 99 1.25 4.61 18.94
N GLN A 100 0.17 4.23 18.26
CA GLN A 100 -0.33 2.86 18.19
C GLN A 100 -0.66 2.41 16.76
N TYR A 101 -0.49 3.29 15.77
CA TYR A 101 -0.90 3.04 14.39
C TYR A 101 0.32 3.00 13.47
N VAL A 102 0.41 1.92 12.69
CA VAL A 102 1.32 1.86 11.55
C VAL A 102 0.53 2.25 10.30
N SER A 103 0.86 3.42 9.76
CA SER A 103 0.32 3.91 8.50
C SER A 103 1.27 3.56 7.37
N ILE A 104 0.73 3.03 6.27
CA ILE A 104 1.51 2.72 5.07
C ILE A 104 0.91 3.56 3.95
N PRO A 105 1.57 4.66 3.54
CA PRO A 105 0.99 5.61 2.58
C PRO A 105 0.52 4.98 1.26
N GLN A 106 1.14 3.88 0.83
CA GLN A 106 0.78 3.15 -0.38
C GLN A 106 -0.53 2.33 -0.25
N LEU A 107 -1.03 2.15 0.97
CA LEU A 107 -2.25 1.41 1.29
C LEU A 107 -3.37 2.33 1.78
N THR A 108 -3.05 3.52 2.31
CA THR A 108 -4.03 4.40 2.95
C THR A 108 -5.10 4.95 2.02
N GLN A 109 -4.80 5.11 0.73
CA GLN A 109 -5.73 5.68 -0.25
C GLN A 109 -5.99 4.69 -1.38
N TYR A 110 -7.26 4.38 -1.62
CA TYR A 110 -7.70 3.55 -2.74
C TYR A 110 -8.64 4.35 -3.64
N TYR A 111 -8.27 4.51 -4.91
CA TYR A 111 -9.10 5.16 -5.92
C TYR A 111 -10.21 4.23 -6.38
N VAL A 112 -11.44 4.73 -6.38
CA VAL A 112 -12.63 3.96 -6.77
C VAL A 112 -13.28 4.58 -8.00
N GLU A 113 -14.16 3.82 -8.64
CA GLU A 113 -14.95 4.34 -9.74
C GLU A 113 -15.88 5.47 -9.25
N GLN A 114 -16.09 6.46 -10.11
CA GLN A 114 -16.97 7.59 -9.81
C GLN A 114 -18.41 7.11 -9.54
N GLY A 115 -19.02 7.61 -8.48
CA GLY A 115 -20.33 7.23 -7.96
C GLY A 115 -20.32 6.05 -6.98
N SER A 116 -19.16 5.40 -6.78
CA SER A 116 -19.06 4.16 -5.99
C SER A 116 -18.50 4.37 -4.57
N GLY A 117 -17.90 5.52 -4.25
CA GLY A 117 -17.26 5.74 -2.93
C GLY A 117 -18.18 5.52 -1.73
N LYS A 118 -19.43 5.98 -1.83
CA LYS A 118 -20.43 5.92 -0.74
C LYS A 118 -20.76 4.50 -0.27
N GLN A 119 -20.59 3.48 -1.11
CA GLN A 119 -20.87 2.10 -0.71
C GLN A 119 -19.76 1.55 0.19
N TYR A 120 -18.51 1.93 -0.10
CA TYR A 120 -17.34 1.53 0.68
C TYR A 120 -17.25 2.32 1.99
N GLU A 121 -17.69 3.57 2.00
CA GLU A 121 -17.82 4.39 3.22
C GLU A 121 -18.76 3.78 4.26
N LYS A 122 -19.91 3.27 3.80
CA LYS A 122 -20.92 2.67 4.67
C LYS A 122 -20.55 1.27 5.13
N ALA A 123 -19.55 0.65 4.49
CA ALA A 123 -19.09 -0.68 4.85
C ALA A 123 -18.32 -0.61 6.17
N LYS A 124 -18.64 -1.51 7.11
CA LYS A 124 -17.89 -1.62 8.37
C LYS A 124 -16.58 -2.37 8.19
N ALA A 125 -16.52 -3.26 7.20
CA ALA A 125 -15.38 -4.12 6.94
C ALA A 125 -15.08 -4.15 5.43
N LEU A 126 -13.83 -3.90 5.10
CA LEU A 126 -13.30 -3.94 3.74
C LEU A 126 -12.15 -4.95 3.68
N GLU A 127 -11.94 -5.51 2.51
CA GLU A 127 -10.74 -6.28 2.20
C GLU A 127 -10.01 -5.62 1.03
N VAL A 128 -8.72 -5.39 1.23
CA VAL A 128 -7.81 -4.88 0.21
C VAL A 128 -6.87 -5.99 -0.20
N ARG A 129 -6.80 -6.28 -1.50
CA ARG A 129 -5.73 -7.08 -2.06
C ARG A 129 -4.61 -6.18 -2.53
N ALA A 130 -3.39 -6.50 -2.14
CA ALA A 130 -2.22 -5.78 -2.60
C ALA A 130 -1.03 -6.72 -2.79
N ASP A 131 -0.26 -6.44 -3.83
CA ASP A 131 0.98 -7.13 -4.13
C ASP A 131 2.15 -6.35 -3.53
N VAL A 132 3.05 -7.05 -2.84
CA VAL A 132 4.21 -6.47 -2.18
C VAL A 132 5.48 -7.00 -2.84
N SER A 133 6.27 -6.10 -3.42
CA SER A 133 7.49 -6.48 -4.13
C SER A 133 8.68 -6.72 -3.20
N PRO A 134 9.69 -7.51 -3.62
CA PRO A 134 10.96 -7.65 -2.90
C PRO A 134 11.76 -6.35 -2.72
N TRP A 135 11.44 -5.30 -3.50
CA TRP A 135 12.07 -3.98 -3.39
C TRP A 135 11.26 -2.97 -2.55
N GLY A 136 10.19 -3.43 -1.87
CA GLY A 136 9.46 -2.63 -0.90
C GLY A 136 8.39 -1.71 -1.48
N THR A 137 7.87 -2.05 -2.67
CA THR A 137 6.72 -1.35 -3.28
C THR A 137 5.46 -2.15 -3.04
N ILE A 138 4.39 -1.47 -2.62
CA ILE A 138 3.05 -2.03 -2.58
C ILE A 138 2.23 -1.52 -3.76
N ARG A 139 1.46 -2.42 -4.36
CA ARG A 139 0.44 -2.08 -5.34
C ARG A 139 -0.89 -2.71 -4.94
N THR A 140 -1.89 -1.88 -4.65
CA THR A 140 -3.26 -2.33 -4.42
C THR A 140 -3.90 -2.77 -5.74
N THR A 141 -4.49 -3.96 -5.76
CA THR A 141 -5.09 -4.57 -6.95
C THR A 141 -6.60 -4.64 -6.89
N ASN A 142 -7.18 -4.76 -5.69
CA ASN A 142 -8.63 -4.89 -5.53
C ASN A 142 -9.09 -4.38 -4.16
N LEU A 143 -10.27 -3.75 -4.12
CA LEU A 143 -11.00 -3.39 -2.92
C LEU A 143 -12.39 -4.04 -2.99
N LYS A 144 -12.78 -4.74 -1.93
CA LYS A 144 -14.11 -5.35 -1.81
C LYS A 144 -14.68 -5.16 -0.41
N ILE A 145 -15.99 -5.16 -0.31
CA ILE A 145 -16.69 -5.20 0.98
C ILE A 145 -16.55 -6.62 1.54
N SER A 146 -16.13 -6.73 2.81
CA SER A 146 -16.15 -8.00 3.51
C SER A 146 -17.54 -8.19 4.11
N GLU A 147 -18.15 -9.35 3.88
CA GLU A 147 -19.37 -9.79 4.57
C GLU A 147 -19.09 -10.11 6.04
#